data_AF-A0A519JCP2-F1
#
_entry.id   AF-A0A519JCP2-F1
#
_cell.length_a   1.000
_cell.length_b   1.000
_cell.length_c   1.000
_cell.angle_alpha   90.00
_cell.angle_beta   90.00
_cell.angle_gamma   90.00
#
_symmetry.space_group_name_H-M   'P 1'
#
loop_
_entity.id
_entity.type
_entity.pdbx_description
1 polymer ?
#
loop_
_entity_poly.entity_id
_entity_poly.type
_entity_poly.pdbx_seq_one_letter_code
_entity_poly.pdbx_strand_id
1 'polypeptide(L)'
;GSSKADCEASAEAREARKRRNEEESLRLLYVGLTRARDRLIVGGRFAANRKLENIRAWWGPLDEAVRALGDAVRTIEGPHGVIRRYGPDPQAHPRAAAVAGQAVTTPPWLAVAAVDEAAARVLSPSRMGGIEAQPAPSPLARSGPGGTLGRFRRGDLIHRLLERLPDIAIDDRPDVASRLLSRERDLTDDQRAEMIAAAMEVLADARFAPVFGPGSRPEVALTGRVNGAAVSGRMDRLVITPERVLVVDYKTNRPAPERIEEADPSYVLQLAVYVSILGQIYPDRPVEAALVWTDGPRLMAVPRPLMDAALMR
;
A
#
# COMPACT_ATOMS: atom_id res chain seq x y z
N GLY A 1 0.39 16.75 -10.41
CA GLY A 1 -0.16 18.09 -10.71
C GLY A 1 -0.91 18.02 -12.01
N SER A 2 -1.81 18.97 -12.25
CA SER A 2 -2.32 19.21 -13.61
C SER A 2 -1.18 19.77 -14.44
N SER A 3 -0.95 19.24 -15.65
CA SER A 3 0.08 19.73 -16.57
C SER A 3 -0.03 21.23 -16.88
N LYS A 4 -1.19 21.82 -16.63
CA LYS A 4 -1.49 23.24 -16.86
C LYS A 4 -0.95 24.20 -15.79
N ALA A 5 -0.51 23.70 -14.64
CA ALA A 5 -0.06 24.52 -13.51
C ALA A 5 1.43 24.32 -13.18
N ASP A 6 2.15 23.62 -14.05
CA ASP A 6 3.53 23.26 -13.80
C ASP A 6 4.46 24.39 -14.29
N CYS A 7 5.37 24.84 -13.43
CA CYS A 7 6.50 25.66 -13.87
C CYS A 7 7.45 24.83 -14.74
N GLU A 8 8.35 25.50 -15.48
CA GLU A 8 9.28 24.86 -16.41
C GLU A 8 10.03 23.67 -15.80
N ALA A 9 10.65 23.87 -14.63
CA ALA A 9 11.37 22.81 -13.92
C ALA A 9 10.47 21.62 -13.54
N SER A 10 9.20 21.86 -13.18
CA SER A 10 8.24 20.79 -12.87
C SER A 10 7.77 20.06 -14.14
N ALA A 11 7.68 20.78 -15.27
CA ALA A 11 7.41 20.21 -16.60
C ALA A 11 8.51 19.27 -17.06
N GLU A 12 9.76 19.70 -16.98
CA GLU A 12 10.91 18.88 -17.32
C GLU A 12 11.01 17.64 -16.42
N ALA A 13 10.84 17.79 -15.11
CA ALA A 13 10.88 16.67 -14.17
C ALA A 13 9.78 15.62 -14.44
N ARG A 14 8.58 16.06 -14.83
CA ARG A 14 7.47 15.15 -15.17
C ARG A 14 7.73 14.40 -16.48
N GLU A 15 8.18 15.10 -17.53
CA GLU A 15 8.49 14.45 -18.81
C GLU A 15 9.68 13.50 -18.66
N ALA A 16 10.71 13.88 -17.90
CA ALA A 16 11.83 12.99 -17.57
C ALA A 16 11.35 11.73 -16.83
N ARG A 17 10.43 11.86 -15.87
CA ARG A 17 9.83 10.71 -15.17
C ARG A 17 9.01 9.84 -16.11
N LYS A 18 8.19 10.44 -16.96
CA LYS A 18 7.38 9.72 -17.95
C LYS A 18 8.26 8.92 -18.91
N ARG A 19 9.30 9.55 -19.46
CA ARG A 19 10.27 8.91 -20.34
C ARG A 19 10.98 7.73 -19.64
N ARG A 20 11.47 7.92 -18.40
CA ARG A 20 12.08 6.81 -17.63
C ARG A 20 11.13 5.64 -17.43
N ASN A 21 9.86 5.91 -17.15
CA ASN A 21 8.85 4.85 -16.98
C ASN A 21 8.55 4.12 -18.30
N GLU A 22 8.51 4.85 -19.42
CA GLU A 22 8.32 4.27 -20.76
C GLU A 22 9.53 3.40 -21.16
N GLU A 23 10.75 3.89 -20.94
CA GLU A 23 11.99 3.13 -21.16
C GLU A 23 12.01 1.85 -20.32
N GLU A 24 11.67 1.92 -19.03
CA GLU A 24 11.63 0.76 -18.15
C GLU A 24 10.54 -0.24 -18.57
N SER A 25 9.36 0.27 -18.95
CA SER A 25 8.28 -0.57 -19.50
C SER A 25 8.74 -1.35 -20.75
N LEU A 26 9.52 -0.72 -21.63
CA LEU A 26 10.09 -1.38 -22.81
C LEU A 26 11.21 -2.37 -22.45
N ARG A 27 12.03 -2.10 -21.43
CA ARG A 27 13.02 -3.07 -20.92
C ARG A 27 12.34 -4.32 -20.39
N LEU A 28 11.26 -4.16 -19.64
CA LEU A 28 10.48 -5.30 -19.14
C LEU A 28 9.85 -6.10 -20.29
N LEU A 29 9.32 -5.42 -21.31
CA LEU A 29 8.83 -6.09 -22.51
C LEU A 29 9.95 -6.86 -23.23
N TYR A 30 11.13 -6.27 -23.40
CA TYR A 30 12.29 -6.94 -23.99
C TYR A 30 12.70 -8.18 -23.19
N VAL A 31 12.75 -8.10 -21.85
CA VAL A 31 13.02 -9.25 -20.99
C VAL A 31 11.94 -10.34 -21.18
N GLY A 32 10.67 -9.95 -21.24
CA GLY A 32 9.56 -10.88 -21.47
C GLY A 32 9.67 -11.59 -22.82
N LEU A 33 10.01 -10.84 -23.89
CA LEU A 33 10.19 -11.38 -25.24
C LEU A 33 11.40 -12.31 -25.34
N THR A 34 12.48 -12.02 -24.61
CA THR A 34 13.73 -12.77 -24.73
C THR A 34 13.83 -13.95 -23.76
N ARG A 35 13.15 -13.91 -22.60
CA ARG A 35 13.13 -15.01 -21.63
C ARG A 35 11.97 -15.99 -21.80
N ALA A 36 10.92 -15.63 -22.52
CA ALA A 36 9.82 -16.56 -22.74
C ALA A 36 10.32 -17.81 -23.46
N ARG A 37 10.25 -18.97 -22.80
CA ARG A 37 10.70 -20.25 -23.36
C ARG A 37 9.79 -20.73 -24.48
N ASP A 38 8.48 -20.78 -24.19
CA ASP A 38 7.49 -21.33 -25.11
C ASP A 38 6.51 -20.26 -25.62
N ARG A 39 5.98 -19.42 -24.72
CA ARG A 39 4.97 -18.40 -25.04
C ARG A 39 5.08 -17.19 -24.13
N LEU A 40 4.86 -16.00 -24.68
CA LEU A 40 4.60 -14.78 -23.92
C LEU A 40 3.12 -14.43 -24.05
N ILE A 41 2.39 -14.34 -22.93
CA ILE A 41 0.98 -13.93 -22.91
C ILE A 41 0.92 -12.48 -22.44
N VAL A 42 0.40 -11.59 -23.29
CA VAL A 42 0.24 -10.18 -22.98
C VAL A 42 -1.23 -9.91 -22.63
N GLY A 43 -1.48 -9.58 -21.36
CA GLY A 43 -2.80 -9.22 -20.84
C GLY A 43 -2.93 -7.72 -20.59
N GLY A 44 -4.16 -7.20 -20.63
CA GLY A 44 -4.43 -5.80 -20.31
C GLY A 44 -5.92 -5.49 -20.16
N ARG A 45 -6.21 -4.34 -19.54
CA ARG A 45 -7.57 -3.78 -19.43
C ARG A 45 -7.61 -2.45 -20.16
N PHE A 46 -8.61 -2.27 -21.02
CA PHE A 46 -8.86 -1.00 -21.69
C PHE A 46 -10.35 -0.64 -21.64
N ALA A 47 -10.67 0.64 -21.82
CA ALA A 47 -12.05 1.10 -21.83
C ALA A 47 -12.80 0.49 -23.02
N ALA A 48 -14.07 0.10 -22.83
CA ALA A 48 -14.85 -0.60 -23.85
C ALA A 48 -14.99 0.17 -25.18
N ASN A 49 -14.89 1.51 -25.14
CA ASN A 49 -14.94 2.38 -26.32
C ASN A 49 -13.58 2.58 -27.02
N ARG A 50 -12.49 2.01 -26.50
CA ARG A 50 -11.16 2.14 -27.08
C ARG A 50 -10.85 0.93 -27.97
N LYS A 51 -10.50 1.20 -29.22
CA LYS A 51 -10.06 0.15 -30.16
C LYS A 51 -8.67 -0.39 -29.80
N LEU A 52 -8.46 -1.69 -30.03
CA LEU A 52 -7.22 -2.41 -29.74
C LEU A 52 -5.99 -1.79 -30.45
N GLU A 53 -6.18 -1.34 -31.70
CA GLU A 53 -5.18 -0.63 -32.52
C GLU A 53 -4.68 0.69 -31.91
N ASN A 54 -5.42 1.29 -30.97
CA ASN A 54 -5.06 2.55 -30.33
C ASN A 54 -4.37 2.36 -28.96
N ILE A 55 -4.03 1.12 -28.59
CA ILE A 55 -3.35 0.83 -27.32
C ILE A 55 -1.85 1.07 -27.49
N ARG A 56 -1.32 2.08 -26.78
CA ARG A 56 0.13 2.40 -26.76
C ARG A 56 0.94 1.67 -25.68
N ALA A 57 0.29 0.85 -24.85
CA ALA A 57 0.99 -0.06 -23.93
C ALA A 57 1.67 -1.20 -24.72
N TRP A 58 2.19 -2.26 -24.08
CA TRP A 58 2.96 -3.33 -24.73
C TRP A 58 2.34 -3.92 -26.01
N TRP A 59 1.01 -3.95 -26.12
CA TRP A 59 0.33 -4.36 -27.35
C TRP A 59 0.69 -3.50 -28.57
N GLY A 60 0.79 -2.18 -28.41
CA GLY A 60 1.05 -1.24 -29.51
C GLY A 60 2.37 -1.51 -30.22
N PRO A 61 3.52 -1.48 -29.51
CA PRO A 61 4.82 -1.80 -30.11
C PRO A 61 4.89 -3.20 -30.72
N LEU A 62 4.20 -4.19 -30.12
CA LEU A 62 4.13 -5.55 -30.69
C LEU A 62 3.32 -5.59 -31.98
N ASP A 63 2.15 -4.94 -32.00
CA ASP A 63 1.31 -4.85 -33.19
C ASP A 63 2.02 -4.12 -34.33
N GLU A 64 2.69 -3.01 -34.01
CA GLU A 64 3.50 -2.23 -34.95
C GLU A 64 4.67 -3.05 -35.50
N ALA A 65 5.42 -3.74 -34.65
CA ALA A 65 6.52 -4.61 -35.08
C ALA A 65 6.04 -5.73 -36.01
N VAL A 66 4.90 -6.37 -35.70
CA VAL A 66 4.32 -7.42 -36.57
C VAL A 66 3.85 -6.82 -37.90
N ARG A 67 3.24 -5.63 -37.91
CA ARG A 67 2.84 -4.95 -39.17
C ARG A 67 4.05 -4.56 -40.02
N ALA A 68 5.13 -4.10 -39.39
CA ALA A 68 6.36 -3.68 -40.08
C ALA A 68 7.06 -4.82 -40.83
N LEU A 69 6.78 -6.09 -40.47
CA LEU A 69 7.29 -7.27 -41.18
C LEU A 69 6.57 -7.52 -42.52
N GLY A 70 5.47 -6.82 -42.80
CA GLY A 70 4.79 -6.81 -44.10
C GLY A 70 4.46 -8.21 -44.62
N ASP A 71 4.84 -8.48 -45.87
CA ASP A 71 4.54 -9.73 -46.59
C ASP A 71 5.18 -10.99 -45.97
N ALA A 72 6.12 -10.82 -45.03
CA ALA A 72 6.68 -11.95 -44.29
C ALA A 72 5.72 -12.52 -43.22
N VAL A 73 4.60 -11.82 -42.95
CA VAL A 73 3.57 -12.26 -42.02
C VAL A 73 2.39 -12.86 -42.79
N ARG A 74 2.07 -14.12 -42.48
CA ARG A 74 0.89 -14.80 -43.02
C ARG A 74 -0.23 -14.88 -41.99
N THR A 75 -1.46 -14.85 -42.48
CA THR A 75 -2.65 -15.04 -41.66
C THR A 75 -3.08 -16.51 -41.72
N ILE A 76 -3.37 -17.09 -40.57
CA ILE A 76 -3.86 -18.47 -40.44
C ILE A 76 -5.05 -18.52 -39.48
N GLU A 77 -5.87 -19.57 -39.60
CA GLU A 77 -6.90 -19.88 -38.59
C GLU A 77 -6.31 -20.75 -37.48
N GLY A 78 -6.73 -20.48 -36.24
CA GLY A 78 -6.35 -21.27 -35.08
C GLY A 78 -7.49 -21.42 -34.06
N PRO A 79 -7.24 -22.16 -32.97
CA PRO A 79 -8.28 -22.52 -31.98
C PRO A 79 -8.93 -21.33 -31.26
N HIS A 80 -8.31 -20.16 -31.34
CA HIS A 80 -8.75 -18.92 -30.69
C HIS A 80 -9.00 -17.79 -31.70
N GLY A 81 -9.24 -18.14 -32.97
CA GLY A 81 -9.51 -17.21 -34.05
C GLY A 81 -8.30 -16.97 -34.96
N VAL A 82 -8.30 -15.82 -35.62
CA VAL A 82 -7.31 -15.44 -36.63
C VAL A 82 -5.94 -15.14 -35.99
N ILE A 83 -4.89 -15.78 -36.49
CA ILE A 83 -3.50 -15.62 -36.00
C ILE A 83 -2.64 -15.01 -37.11
N ARG A 84 -1.85 -14.00 -36.76
CA ARG A 84 -0.76 -13.49 -37.60
C ARG A 84 0.52 -14.24 -37.25
N ARG A 85 1.15 -14.87 -38.23
CA ARG A 85 2.34 -15.72 -38.06
C ARG A 85 3.49 -15.19 -38.88
N TYR A 86 4.63 -15.01 -38.21
CA TYR A 86 5.93 -14.74 -38.83
C TYR A 86 6.85 -15.97 -38.63
N GLY A 87 7.68 -16.27 -39.62
CA GLY A 87 8.64 -17.37 -39.56
C GLY A 87 8.10 -18.74 -40.02
N PRO A 88 8.91 -19.81 -39.93
CA PRO A 88 8.49 -21.16 -40.29
C PRO A 88 7.41 -21.69 -39.33
N ASP A 89 6.62 -22.65 -39.79
CA ASP A 89 5.69 -23.33 -38.89
C ASP A 89 6.44 -24.16 -37.85
N PRO A 90 6.02 -24.13 -36.58
CA PRO A 90 6.66 -24.94 -35.55
C PRO A 90 6.54 -26.41 -35.93
N GLN A 91 7.67 -27.09 -36.08
CA GLN A 91 7.67 -28.52 -36.28
C GLN A 91 7.24 -29.18 -34.98
N ALA A 92 6.18 -29.99 -35.05
CA ALA A 92 5.79 -30.83 -33.93
C ALA A 92 6.94 -31.81 -33.67
N HIS A 93 7.75 -31.52 -32.66
CA HIS A 93 8.64 -32.55 -32.15
C HIS A 93 7.75 -33.68 -31.64
N PRO A 94 7.95 -34.94 -32.10
CA PRO A 94 7.30 -36.06 -31.45
C PRO A 94 7.62 -35.93 -29.97
N ARG A 95 6.59 -35.96 -29.11
CA ARG A 95 6.80 -36.06 -27.67
C ARG A 95 7.71 -37.26 -27.51
N ALA A 96 8.99 -37.00 -27.19
CA ALA A 96 9.94 -38.08 -27.01
C ALA A 96 9.26 -39.06 -26.06
N ALA A 97 9.13 -40.33 -26.49
CA ALA A 97 8.80 -41.38 -25.54
C ALA A 97 9.72 -41.14 -24.35
N ALA A 98 9.14 -41.01 -23.15
CA ALA A 98 9.92 -40.71 -21.96
C ALA A 98 11.10 -41.67 -21.98
N VAL A 99 12.30 -41.14 -22.27
CA VAL A 99 13.50 -41.95 -22.23
C VAL A 99 13.52 -42.38 -20.78
N ALA A 100 13.39 -43.68 -20.53
CA ALA A 100 13.55 -44.20 -19.19
C ALA A 100 14.92 -43.68 -18.74
N GLY A 101 14.92 -42.65 -17.89
CA GLY A 101 16.14 -42.03 -17.45
C GLY A 101 17.00 -43.13 -16.88
N GLN A 102 18.28 -43.18 -17.25
CA GLN A 102 19.22 -44.01 -16.52
C GLN A 102 19.04 -43.70 -15.03
N ALA A 103 18.95 -44.74 -14.19
CA ALA A 103 18.78 -44.56 -12.77
C ALA A 103 19.96 -43.74 -12.24
N VAL A 104 19.73 -42.44 -12.07
CA VAL A 104 20.72 -41.53 -11.50
C VAL A 104 20.78 -41.88 -10.02
N THR A 105 21.97 -42.22 -9.54
CA THR A 105 22.22 -42.35 -8.10
C THR A 105 22.02 -40.97 -7.48
N THR A 106 20.85 -40.76 -6.88
CA THR A 106 20.56 -39.52 -6.18
C THR A 106 21.25 -39.53 -4.82
N PRO A 107 21.79 -38.38 -4.38
CA PRO A 107 22.24 -38.25 -3.01
C PRO A 107 21.09 -38.52 -2.03
N PRO A 108 21.36 -39.12 -0.85
CA PRO A 108 20.33 -39.44 0.13
C PRO A 108 19.46 -38.24 0.55
N TRP A 109 20.02 -37.03 0.56
CA TRP A 109 19.31 -35.80 0.92
C TRP A 109 18.18 -35.44 -0.06
N LEU A 110 18.21 -35.96 -1.29
CA LEU A 110 17.22 -35.66 -2.33
C LEU A 110 15.91 -36.44 -2.13
N ALA A 111 15.94 -37.52 -1.33
CA ALA A 111 14.77 -38.29 -0.92
C ALA A 111 14.20 -37.82 0.44
N VAL A 112 14.88 -36.88 1.11
CA VAL A 112 14.37 -36.26 2.33
C VAL A 112 13.34 -35.23 1.91
N ALA A 113 12.09 -35.41 2.34
CA ALA A 113 11.06 -34.39 2.16
C ALA A 113 11.57 -33.08 2.77
N ALA A 114 11.54 -32.00 2.00
CA ALA A 114 11.86 -30.68 2.54
C ALA A 114 10.94 -30.44 3.74
N VAL A 115 11.53 -30.08 4.88
CA VAL A 115 10.74 -29.54 5.99
C VAL A 115 10.06 -28.31 5.42
N ASP A 116 8.73 -28.22 5.54
CA ASP A 116 8.04 -26.98 5.23
C ASP A 116 8.71 -25.88 6.06
N GLU A 117 9.47 -25.01 5.41
CA GLU A 117 9.76 -23.72 5.97
C GLU A 117 8.39 -23.08 6.12
N ALA A 118 7.83 -23.13 7.32
CA ALA A 118 6.68 -22.32 7.66
C ALA A 118 7.13 -20.90 7.42
N ALA A 119 6.84 -20.37 6.22
CA ALA A 119 7.14 -19.00 5.85
C ALA A 119 6.55 -18.18 6.99
N ALA A 120 7.44 -17.66 7.85
CA ALA A 120 7.05 -17.25 9.19
C ALA A 120 5.85 -16.34 9.01
N ARG A 121 4.66 -16.78 9.45
CA ARG A 121 3.41 -16.11 9.13
C ARG A 121 3.57 -14.70 9.65
N VAL A 122 3.82 -13.75 8.75
CA VAL A 122 4.14 -12.39 9.16
C VAL A 122 2.82 -11.80 9.64
N LEU A 123 2.71 -11.63 10.94
CA LEU A 123 1.51 -11.09 11.55
C LEU A 123 1.49 -9.58 11.32
N SER A 124 0.33 -9.08 10.89
CA SER A 124 0.05 -7.64 10.87
C SER A 124 -0.53 -7.25 12.23
N PRO A 125 0.05 -6.30 12.96
CA PRO A 125 -0.45 -5.85 14.27
C PRO A 125 -1.93 -5.49 14.27
N SER A 126 -2.39 -4.80 13.22
CA SER A 126 -3.80 -4.44 13.01
C SER A 126 -4.75 -5.63 12.81
N ARG A 127 -4.22 -6.84 12.56
CA ARG A 127 -5.00 -8.07 12.36
C ARG A 127 -4.86 -9.06 13.52
N MET A 128 -4.05 -8.75 14.55
CA MET A 128 -3.82 -9.68 15.67
C MET A 128 -4.97 -9.72 16.68
N GLY A 129 -5.91 -8.77 16.64
CA GLY A 129 -7.05 -8.69 17.56
C GLY A 129 -8.23 -9.63 17.25
N GLY A 130 -8.06 -10.65 16.40
CA GLY A 130 -9.09 -11.69 16.16
C GLY A 130 -10.36 -11.26 15.40
N ILE A 131 -10.55 -9.98 15.14
CA ILE A 131 -11.59 -9.50 14.22
C ILE A 131 -11.04 -9.71 12.81
N GLU A 132 -11.57 -10.70 12.07
CA GLU A 132 -11.42 -10.74 10.62
C GLU A 132 -11.69 -9.33 10.11
N ALA A 133 -10.67 -8.67 9.55
CA ALA A 133 -10.88 -7.43 8.83
C ALA A 133 -11.90 -7.76 7.74
N GLN A 134 -13.17 -7.41 7.98
CA GLN A 134 -14.22 -7.58 6.99
C GLN A 134 -13.66 -6.96 5.72
N PRO A 135 -13.67 -7.70 4.58
CA PRO A 135 -13.07 -7.22 3.36
C PRO A 135 -13.60 -5.81 3.12
N ALA A 136 -12.68 -4.85 3.05
CA ALA A 136 -13.01 -3.44 2.91
C ALA A 136 -14.07 -3.34 1.80
N PRO A 137 -15.29 -2.86 2.08
CA PRO A 137 -16.34 -2.83 1.08
C PRO A 137 -15.81 -2.10 -0.13
N SER A 138 -15.92 -2.74 -1.29
CA SER A 138 -15.49 -2.22 -2.58
C SER A 138 -15.91 -0.75 -2.72
N PRO A 139 -15.08 0.15 -3.29
CA PRO A 139 -15.45 1.54 -3.60
C PRO A 139 -16.71 1.69 -4.47
N LEU A 140 -17.25 0.59 -5.00
CA LEU A 140 -18.47 0.50 -5.78
C LEU A 140 -19.72 0.14 -4.96
N ALA A 141 -19.61 -0.12 -3.65
CA ALA A 141 -20.76 -0.34 -2.77
C ALA A 141 -21.48 1.00 -2.57
N ARG A 142 -22.63 1.13 -3.25
CA ARG A 142 -23.39 2.38 -3.41
C ARG A 142 -23.66 3.09 -2.08
N SER A 143 -23.26 4.36 -2.03
CA SER A 143 -23.49 5.29 -0.94
C SER A 143 -24.95 5.75 -0.89
N GLY A 144 -25.63 5.49 0.22
CA GLY A 144 -26.80 6.27 0.64
C GLY A 144 -26.36 7.44 1.54
N PRO A 145 -27.16 8.52 1.65
CA PRO A 145 -26.88 9.59 2.61
C PRO A 145 -26.94 9.01 4.03
N GLY A 146 -25.81 8.99 4.74
CA GLY A 146 -25.71 8.45 6.11
C GLY A 146 -25.13 7.03 6.25
N GLY A 147 -24.61 6.43 5.18
CA GLY A 147 -24.02 5.08 5.23
C GLY A 147 -22.68 5.00 5.99
N THR A 148 -22.40 3.83 6.58
CA THR A 148 -21.12 3.45 7.24
C THR A 148 -19.88 3.78 6.41
N LEU A 149 -19.98 3.74 5.08
CA LEU A 149 -18.91 4.07 4.14
C LEU A 149 -18.43 5.53 4.23
N GLY A 150 -19.33 6.48 4.55
CA GLY A 150 -18.97 7.89 4.73
C GLY A 150 -18.09 8.14 5.96
N ARG A 151 -18.26 7.33 7.02
CA ARG A 151 -17.45 7.44 8.25
C ARG A 151 -16.02 6.97 8.04
N PHE A 152 -15.83 5.83 7.37
CA PHE A 152 -14.49 5.34 7.04
C PHE A 152 -13.74 6.32 6.15
N ARG A 153 -14.39 6.81 5.09
CA ARG A 153 -13.76 7.77 4.17
C ARG A 153 -13.43 9.11 4.83
N ARG A 154 -14.30 9.61 5.70
CA ARG A 154 -14.01 10.78 6.52
C ARG A 154 -12.75 10.55 7.35
N GLY A 155 -12.66 9.40 8.00
CA GLY A 155 -11.52 9.03 8.83
C GLY A 155 -10.21 9.01 8.05
N ASP A 156 -10.20 8.35 6.89
CA ASP A 156 -9.03 8.26 6.00
C ASP A 156 -8.53 9.64 5.57
N LEU A 157 -9.43 10.57 5.27
CA LEU A 157 -9.07 11.91 4.83
C LEU A 157 -8.51 12.78 5.96
N ILE A 158 -9.07 12.69 7.17
CA ILE A 158 -8.52 13.38 8.33
C ILE A 158 -7.15 12.81 8.68
N HIS A 159 -6.99 11.48 8.65
CA HIS A 159 -5.69 10.85 8.85
C HIS A 159 -4.68 11.36 7.82
N ARG A 160 -5.04 11.39 6.53
CA ARG A 160 -4.16 11.93 5.48
C ARG A 160 -3.78 13.40 5.70
N LEU A 161 -4.68 14.21 6.23
CA LEU A 161 -4.37 15.59 6.62
C LEU A 161 -3.36 15.61 7.78
N LEU A 162 -3.56 14.82 8.84
CA LEU A 162 -2.65 14.69 9.98
C LEU A 162 -1.30 14.05 9.63
N GLU A 163 -1.24 13.25 8.58
CA GLU A 163 0.00 12.73 8.00
C GLU A 163 0.81 13.87 7.38
N ARG A 164 0.16 14.72 6.57
CA ARG A 164 0.84 15.62 5.64
C ARG A 164 1.04 17.04 6.16
N LEU A 165 0.10 17.59 6.90
CA LEU A 165 0.11 18.99 7.33
C LEU A 165 1.18 19.33 8.38
N PRO A 166 1.65 18.42 9.27
CA PRO A 166 2.68 18.76 10.24
C PRO A 166 3.98 19.32 9.63
N ASP A 167 4.38 18.79 8.48
CA ASP A 167 5.60 19.20 7.75
C ASP A 167 5.41 20.47 6.90
N ILE A 168 4.20 21.04 6.88
CA ILE A 168 3.85 22.26 6.16
C ILE A 168 3.92 23.45 7.14
N ALA A 169 4.46 24.57 6.66
CA ALA A 169 4.48 25.82 7.40
C ALA A 169 3.08 26.20 7.88
N ILE A 170 2.96 26.68 9.12
CA ILE A 170 1.66 26.88 9.79
C ILE A 170 0.70 27.72 8.93
N ASP A 171 1.20 28.80 8.33
CA ASP A 171 0.43 29.73 7.50
C ASP A 171 -0.07 29.09 6.19
N ASP A 172 0.64 28.10 5.66
CA ASP A 172 0.29 27.41 4.40
C ASP A 172 -0.66 26.21 4.61
N ARG A 173 -0.82 25.74 5.86
CA ARG A 173 -1.60 24.53 6.17
C ARG A 173 -3.05 24.60 5.68
N PRO A 174 -3.82 25.70 5.89
CA PRO A 174 -5.20 25.78 5.42
C PRO A 174 -5.32 25.60 3.90
N ASP A 175 -4.45 26.27 3.14
CA ASP A 175 -4.44 26.22 1.68
C ASP A 175 -4.01 24.85 1.15
N VAL A 176 -3.01 24.22 1.79
CA VAL A 176 -2.62 22.84 1.45
C VAL A 176 -3.75 21.86 1.76
N ALA A 177 -4.42 22.00 2.90
CA ALA A 177 -5.54 21.16 3.30
C ALA A 177 -6.70 21.25 2.30
N SER A 178 -7.08 22.49 1.93
CA SER A 178 -8.10 22.76 0.92
C SER A 178 -7.74 22.16 -0.44
N ARG A 179 -6.51 22.37 -0.91
CA ARG A 179 -6.02 21.76 -2.17
C ARG A 179 -5.99 20.24 -2.11
N LEU A 180 -5.62 19.64 -0.98
CA LEU A 180 -5.60 18.19 -0.80
C LEU A 180 -7.02 17.63 -0.96
N LEU A 181 -7.98 18.18 -0.22
CA LEU A 181 -9.35 17.68 -0.24
C LEU A 181 -10.06 18.02 -1.54
N SER A 182 -9.79 19.13 -2.22
CA SER A 182 -10.47 19.53 -3.49
C SER A 182 -10.47 18.46 -4.59
N ARG A 183 -9.56 17.48 -4.52
CA ARG A 183 -9.45 16.36 -5.45
C ARG A 183 -10.53 15.29 -5.26
N GLU A 184 -11.15 15.26 -4.08
CA GLU A 184 -12.19 14.29 -3.71
C GLU A 184 -13.55 14.77 -4.25
N ARG A 185 -13.95 14.32 -5.45
CA ARG A 185 -15.10 14.89 -6.20
C ARG A 185 -16.48 14.64 -5.61
N ASP A 186 -16.58 13.71 -4.68
CA ASP A 186 -17.81 13.20 -4.09
C ASP A 186 -18.11 13.80 -2.71
N LEU A 187 -17.28 14.75 -2.25
CA LEU A 187 -17.51 15.50 -1.03
C LEU A 187 -18.20 16.84 -1.30
N THR A 188 -19.14 17.20 -0.43
CA THR A 188 -19.67 18.56 -0.36
C THR A 188 -18.65 19.50 0.27
N ASP A 189 -18.81 20.81 0.04
CA ASP A 189 -17.90 21.81 0.62
C ASP A 189 -17.99 21.83 2.15
N ASP A 190 -19.18 21.63 2.72
CA ASP A 190 -19.37 21.50 4.17
C ASP A 190 -18.59 20.31 4.75
N GLN A 191 -18.58 19.17 4.05
CA GLN A 191 -17.80 18.00 4.47
C GLN A 191 -16.30 18.28 4.43
N ARG A 192 -15.80 18.97 3.39
CA ARG A 192 -14.39 19.38 3.31
C ARG A 192 -14.03 20.30 4.46
N ALA A 193 -14.84 21.33 4.70
CA ALA A 193 -14.63 22.30 5.76
C ALA A 193 -14.60 21.62 7.14
N GLU A 194 -15.53 20.70 7.41
CA GLU A 194 -15.59 19.95 8.68
C GLU A 194 -14.32 19.12 8.91
N MET A 195 -13.84 18.39 7.90
CA MET A 195 -12.63 17.57 8.04
C MET A 195 -11.35 18.40 8.17
N ILE A 196 -11.26 19.51 7.45
CA ILE A 196 -10.13 20.45 7.57
C ILE A 196 -10.12 21.05 8.97
N ALA A 197 -11.27 21.53 9.46
CA ALA A 197 -11.39 22.08 10.80
C ALA A 197 -10.98 21.06 11.87
N ALA A 198 -11.48 19.82 11.79
CA ALA A 198 -11.14 18.75 12.72
C ALA A 198 -9.62 18.44 12.73
N ALA A 199 -8.97 18.38 11.57
CA ALA A 199 -7.54 18.15 11.49
C ALA A 199 -6.74 19.33 12.06
N MET A 200 -7.14 20.56 11.74
CA MET A 200 -6.48 21.78 12.23
C MET A 200 -6.62 21.93 13.74
N GLU A 201 -7.77 21.55 14.31
CA GLU A 201 -7.99 21.57 15.77
C GLU A 201 -7.00 20.64 16.49
N VAL A 202 -6.80 19.42 15.98
CA VAL A 202 -5.80 18.47 16.52
C VAL A 202 -4.37 19.03 16.39
N LEU A 203 -4.04 19.67 15.27
CA LEU A 203 -2.71 20.24 15.03
C LEU A 203 -2.41 21.48 15.88
N ALA A 204 -3.44 22.25 16.22
CA ALA A 204 -3.32 23.49 16.99
C ALA A 204 -3.36 23.24 18.51
N ASP A 205 -3.87 22.09 18.94
CA ASP A 205 -3.97 21.76 20.36
C ASP A 205 -2.58 21.45 20.96
N ALA A 206 -2.21 22.25 21.96
CA ALA A 206 -0.90 22.20 22.61
C ALA A 206 -0.58 20.83 23.24
N ARG A 207 -1.59 20.03 23.60
CA ARG A 207 -1.42 18.67 24.12
C ARG A 207 -0.79 17.74 23.08
N PHE A 208 -0.97 18.03 21.79
CA PHE A 208 -0.40 17.25 20.68
C PHE A 208 0.88 17.85 20.12
N ALA A 209 1.35 19.01 20.62
CA ALA A 209 2.58 19.62 20.14
C ALA A 209 3.80 18.65 20.17
N PRO A 210 3.99 17.80 21.20
CA PRO A 210 5.05 16.79 21.19
C PRO A 210 4.89 15.71 20.10
N VAL A 211 3.67 15.45 19.64
CA VAL A 211 3.37 14.46 18.59
C VAL A 211 3.82 14.97 17.23
N PHE A 212 3.68 16.27 16.97
CA PHE A 212 3.98 16.90 15.68
C PHE A 212 5.30 17.69 15.65
N GLY A 213 6.09 17.60 16.72
CA GLY A 213 7.35 18.32 16.87
C GLY A 213 8.55 17.66 16.15
N PRO A 214 9.77 18.20 16.35
CA PRO A 214 11.00 17.63 15.81
C PRO A 214 11.20 16.16 16.20
N GLY A 215 11.70 15.35 15.27
CA GLY A 215 11.85 13.90 15.49
C GLY A 215 10.57 13.09 15.26
N SER A 216 9.45 13.75 14.95
CA SER A 216 8.21 13.11 14.51
C SER A 216 8.31 12.66 13.05
N ARG A 217 7.83 11.45 12.78
CA ARG A 217 7.79 10.84 11.45
C ARG A 217 6.43 10.19 11.23
N PRO A 218 5.68 10.55 10.17
CA PRO A 218 4.47 9.83 9.81
C PRO A 218 4.79 8.49 9.14
N GLU A 219 3.85 7.56 9.21
CA GLU A 219 3.77 6.35 8.36
C GLU A 219 5.03 5.47 8.40
N VAL A 220 5.53 5.21 9.61
CA VAL A 220 6.77 4.45 9.82
C VAL A 220 6.49 2.95 9.74
N ALA A 221 7.11 2.29 8.77
CA ALA A 221 7.12 0.84 8.69
C ALA A 221 7.99 0.24 9.80
N LEU A 222 7.52 -0.84 10.42
CA LEU A 222 8.23 -1.58 11.46
C LEU A 222 8.14 -3.07 11.18
N THR A 223 9.28 -3.74 11.21
CA THR A 223 9.38 -5.20 11.16
C THR A 223 10.17 -5.66 12.37
N GLY A 224 9.73 -6.74 12.99
CA GLY A 224 10.37 -7.27 14.19
C GLY A 224 9.82 -8.63 14.58
N ARG A 225 10.15 -9.06 15.79
CA ARG A 225 9.64 -10.30 16.37
C ARG A 225 9.04 -10.01 17.74
N VAL A 226 7.88 -10.58 17.99
CA VAL A 226 7.19 -10.56 19.29
C VAL A 226 6.78 -11.98 19.62
N ASN A 227 7.13 -12.47 20.82
CA ASN A 227 6.84 -13.84 21.28
C ASN A 227 7.22 -14.94 20.26
N GLY A 228 8.31 -14.74 19.51
CA GLY A 228 8.78 -15.69 18.48
C GLY A 228 8.04 -15.64 17.14
N ALA A 229 7.01 -14.80 16.99
CA ALA A 229 6.35 -14.56 15.71
C ALA A 229 6.99 -13.39 14.96
N ALA A 230 7.13 -13.51 13.64
CA ALA A 230 7.53 -12.38 12.80
C ALA A 230 6.35 -11.42 12.63
N VAL A 231 6.61 -10.13 12.80
CA VAL A 231 5.61 -9.07 12.73
C VAL A 231 6.06 -8.02 11.73
N SER A 232 5.14 -7.56 10.88
CA SER A 232 5.36 -6.41 10.02
C SER A 232 4.12 -5.51 10.06
N GLY A 233 4.33 -4.23 10.33
CA GLY A 233 3.26 -3.25 10.44
C GLY A 233 3.72 -1.86 10.05
N ARG A 234 2.79 -0.92 10.12
CA ARG A 234 3.02 0.49 9.85
C ARG A 234 2.25 1.28 10.89
N MET A 235 2.94 2.17 11.58
CA MET A 235 2.35 3.05 12.59
C MET A 235 2.12 4.44 12.00
N ASP A 236 1.03 5.08 12.40
CA ASP A 236 0.63 6.37 11.83
C ASP A 236 1.66 7.45 12.14
N ARG A 237 2.22 7.45 13.36
CA ARG A 237 3.28 8.39 13.73
C ARG A 237 4.21 7.85 14.79
N LEU A 238 5.50 8.15 14.62
CA LEU A 238 6.58 7.83 15.54
C LEU A 238 7.33 9.10 15.90
N VAL A 239 7.52 9.36 17.19
CA VAL A 239 8.36 10.46 17.67
C VAL A 239 9.55 9.87 18.42
N ILE A 240 10.75 10.25 18.02
CA ILE A 240 11.98 9.85 18.70
C ILE A 240 12.68 11.11 19.19
N THR A 241 12.79 11.26 20.51
CA THR A 241 13.56 12.31 21.17
C THR A 241 14.66 11.67 22.03
N PRO A 242 15.68 12.42 22.49
CA PRO A 242 16.69 11.89 23.41
C PRO A 242 16.10 11.25 24.69
N GLU A 243 14.94 11.71 25.14
CA GLU A 243 14.32 11.31 26.40
C GLU A 243 13.39 10.11 26.25
N ARG A 244 12.74 9.91 25.10
CA ARG A 244 11.74 8.85 24.88
C ARG A 244 11.47 8.55 23.42
N VAL A 245 10.83 7.40 23.18
CA VAL A 245 10.14 7.07 21.93
C VAL A 245 8.64 7.06 22.19
N LEU A 246 7.87 7.75 21.35
CA LEU A 246 6.41 7.78 21.44
C LEU A 246 5.79 7.27 20.14
N VAL A 247 4.97 6.23 20.25
CA VAL A 247 4.15 5.69 19.16
C VAL A 247 2.75 6.29 19.25
N VAL A 248 2.22 6.76 18.12
CA VAL A 248 0.87 7.34 18.05
C VAL A 248 0.10 6.71 16.90
N ASP A 249 -1.15 6.37 17.16
CA ASP A 249 -2.10 5.83 16.19
C ASP A 249 -3.41 6.65 16.24
N TYR A 250 -3.94 7.02 15.08
CA TYR A 250 -5.11 7.89 14.95
C TYR A 250 -6.38 7.06 14.85
N LYS A 251 -7.39 7.44 15.63
CA LYS A 251 -8.71 6.80 15.61
C LYS A 251 -9.80 7.82 15.34
N THR A 252 -10.66 7.47 14.40
CA THR A 252 -11.73 8.36 13.92
C THR A 252 -13.11 7.84 14.30
N ASN A 253 -13.19 6.87 15.22
CA ASN A 253 -14.46 6.32 15.69
C ASN A 253 -15.28 7.41 16.40
N ARG A 254 -16.60 7.31 16.26
CA ARG A 254 -17.58 8.19 16.91
C ARG A 254 -18.63 7.35 17.64
N PRO A 255 -18.88 7.59 18.94
CA PRO A 255 -18.12 8.47 19.82
C PRO A 255 -16.74 7.89 20.17
N ALA A 256 -15.76 8.75 20.44
CA ALA A 256 -14.53 8.31 21.09
C ALA A 256 -14.83 7.95 22.57
N PRO A 257 -14.17 6.91 23.12
CA PRO A 257 -14.34 6.54 24.52
C PRO A 257 -13.91 7.68 25.45
N GLU A 258 -14.40 7.69 26.69
CA GLU A 258 -13.97 8.66 27.71
C GLU A 258 -12.67 8.23 28.38
N ARG A 259 -12.43 6.92 28.42
CA ARG A 259 -11.27 6.31 29.04
C ARG A 259 -10.53 5.34 28.12
N ILE A 260 -9.23 5.21 28.31
CA ILE A 260 -8.41 4.30 27.48
C ILE A 260 -8.76 2.83 27.72
N GLU A 261 -9.24 2.46 28.92
CA GLU A 261 -9.67 1.10 29.23
C GLU A 261 -10.94 0.66 28.47
N GLU A 262 -11.68 1.62 27.92
CA GLU A 262 -12.88 1.39 27.10
C GLU A 262 -12.56 1.34 25.60
N ALA A 263 -11.33 1.62 25.21
CA ALA A 263 -10.90 1.50 23.82
C ALA A 263 -10.92 0.04 23.37
N ASP A 264 -11.14 -0.17 22.07
CA ASP A 264 -11.11 -1.51 21.49
C ASP A 264 -9.78 -2.21 21.84
N PRO A 265 -9.81 -3.41 22.46
CA PRO A 265 -8.61 -4.13 22.87
C PRO A 265 -7.62 -4.38 21.73
N SER A 266 -8.10 -4.44 20.47
CA SER A 266 -7.24 -4.59 19.29
C SER A 266 -6.32 -3.39 19.08
N TYR A 267 -6.75 -2.17 19.43
CA TYR A 267 -5.92 -0.97 19.33
C TYR A 267 -4.80 -0.99 20.39
N VAL A 268 -5.12 -1.43 21.61
CA VAL A 268 -4.14 -1.59 22.69
C VAL A 268 -3.12 -2.66 22.32
N LEU A 269 -3.57 -3.82 21.80
CA LEU A 269 -2.68 -4.88 21.35
C LEU A 269 -1.75 -4.41 20.22
N GLN A 270 -2.28 -3.69 19.23
CA GLN A 270 -1.50 -3.14 18.12
C GLN A 270 -0.37 -2.22 18.64
N LEU A 271 -0.69 -1.30 19.55
CA LEU A 271 0.30 -0.41 20.15
C LEU A 271 1.32 -1.17 21.02
N ALA A 272 0.87 -2.15 21.81
CA ALA A 272 1.75 -2.96 22.65
C ALA A 272 2.80 -3.73 21.83
N VAL A 273 2.42 -4.20 20.64
CA VAL A 273 3.32 -4.88 19.70
C VAL A 273 4.37 -3.91 19.15
N TYR A 274 3.97 -2.70 18.76
CA TYR A 274 4.92 -1.67 18.33
C TYR A 274 5.88 -1.29 19.45
N VAL A 275 5.37 -1.07 20.67
CA VAL A 275 6.19 -0.75 21.85
C VAL A 275 7.18 -1.89 22.16
N SER A 276 6.75 -3.15 22.08
CA SER A 276 7.62 -4.32 22.31
C SER A 276 8.78 -4.40 21.32
N ILE A 277 8.52 -4.16 20.03
CA ILE A 277 9.57 -4.19 19.00
C ILE A 277 10.48 -2.98 19.14
N LEU A 278 9.92 -1.78 19.31
CA LEU A 278 10.70 -0.55 19.44
C LEU A 278 11.56 -0.54 20.71
N GLY A 279 11.11 -1.17 21.80
CA GLY A 279 11.92 -1.33 23.02
C GLY A 279 13.17 -2.17 22.81
N GLN A 280 13.19 -3.06 21.81
CA GLN A 280 14.40 -3.80 21.41
C GLN A 280 15.36 -2.93 20.58
N ILE A 281 14.82 -1.96 19.82
CA ILE A 281 15.59 -1.05 18.97
C ILE A 281 16.17 0.12 19.80
N TYR A 282 15.42 0.60 20.79
CA TYR A 282 15.76 1.74 21.65
C TYR A 282 15.80 1.30 23.12
N PRO A 283 16.83 0.53 23.54
CA PRO A 283 16.92 0.01 24.91
C PRO A 283 17.29 1.08 25.94
N ASP A 284 17.74 2.25 25.49
CA ASP A 284 18.29 3.33 26.32
C ASP A 284 17.24 4.35 26.78
N ARG A 285 15.99 4.26 26.29
CA ARG A 285 14.93 5.21 26.59
C ARG A 285 13.56 4.54 26.67
N PRO A 286 12.62 5.10 27.45
CA PRO A 286 11.26 4.57 27.52
C PRO A 286 10.57 4.64 26.16
N VAL A 287 9.83 3.59 25.83
CA VAL A 287 8.94 3.52 24.67
C VAL A 287 7.50 3.58 25.17
N GLU A 288 6.80 4.62 24.78
CA GLU A 288 5.44 4.96 25.19
C GLU A 288 4.49 4.89 23.99
N ALA A 289 3.18 4.78 24.26
CA ALA A 289 2.16 4.82 23.21
C ALA A 289 0.97 5.69 23.60
N ALA A 290 0.33 6.28 22.60
CA ALA A 290 -0.91 7.03 22.77
C ALA A 290 -1.86 6.82 21.59
N LEU A 291 -3.16 6.89 21.86
CA LEU A 291 -4.21 6.99 20.84
C LEU A 291 -4.64 8.44 20.71
N VAL A 292 -4.77 8.91 19.47
CA VAL A 292 -5.31 10.23 19.15
C VAL A 292 -6.68 10.06 18.53
N TRP A 293 -7.71 10.55 19.23
CA TRP A 293 -9.07 10.56 18.72
C TRP A 293 -9.34 11.88 18.01
N THR A 294 -9.80 11.79 16.76
CA THR A 294 -10.12 12.97 15.93
C THR A 294 -11.57 13.43 16.11
N ASP A 295 -12.36 12.71 16.92
CA ASP A 295 -13.72 13.09 17.31
C ASP A 295 -13.69 13.74 18.69
N GLY A 296 -13.48 15.06 18.70
CA GLY A 296 -13.02 15.81 19.86
C GLY A 296 -11.55 15.48 20.13
N PRO A 297 -10.60 16.43 19.91
CA PRO A 297 -9.17 16.16 19.96
C PRO A 297 -8.78 15.63 21.35
N ARG A 298 -8.66 14.31 21.46
CA ARG A 298 -8.31 13.62 22.70
C ARG A 298 -7.06 12.79 22.49
N LEU A 299 -6.03 13.10 23.27
CA LEU A 299 -4.83 12.29 23.39
C LEU A 299 -4.99 11.38 24.62
N MET A 300 -5.01 10.08 24.41
CA MET A 300 -5.06 9.10 25.49
C MET A 300 -3.75 8.33 25.52
N ALA A 301 -2.92 8.56 26.53
CA ALA A 301 -1.78 7.70 26.80
C ALA A 301 -2.27 6.29 27.09
N VAL A 302 -1.55 5.28 26.58
CA VAL A 302 -1.83 3.87 26.87
C VAL A 302 -0.87 3.42 27.97
N PRO A 303 -1.35 3.20 29.21
CA PRO A 303 -0.50 2.77 30.31
C PRO A 303 0.23 1.46 30.00
N ARG A 304 1.49 1.39 30.43
CA ARG A 304 2.33 0.20 30.28
C ARG A 304 1.65 -1.09 30.77
N PRO A 305 0.95 -1.13 31.93
CA PRO A 305 0.26 -2.32 32.39
C PRO A 305 -0.83 -2.83 31.43
N LEU A 306 -1.54 -1.93 30.72
CA LEU A 306 -2.55 -2.34 29.73
C LEU A 306 -1.89 -2.97 28.51
N MET A 307 -0.76 -2.43 28.05
CA MET A 307 -0.01 -2.99 26.93
C MET A 307 0.59 -4.35 27.27
N ASP A 308 1.18 -4.50 28.46
CA ASP A 308 1.74 -5.76 28.91
C ASP A 308 0.65 -6.83 29.03
N ALA A 309 -0.52 -6.48 29.59
CA ALA A 309 -1.67 -7.38 29.68
C ALA A 309 -2.21 -7.78 28.29
N ALA A 310 -2.16 -6.89 27.31
CA ALA A 310 -2.57 -7.19 25.94
C ALA A 310 -1.64 -8.21 25.25
N LEU A 311 -0.32 -8.14 25.51
CA LEU A 311 0.68 -9.07 24.94
C LEU A 311 0.65 -10.48 25.55
N MET A 312 0.05 -10.63 26.74
CA MET A 312 -0.07 -11.92 27.43
C MET A 312 -1.32 -12.73 27.01
N ARG A 313 -2.22 -12.13 26.24
CA ARG A 313 -3.43 -12.77 25.70
C ARG A 313 -3.15 -13.46 24.37
#